data_AF-A0A537C5V3-F1
#
_entry.id   AF-A0A537C5V3-F1
#
_cell.length_a   1.000
_cell.length_b   1.000
_cell.length_c   1.000
_cell.angle_alpha   90.00
_cell.angle_beta   90.00
_cell.angle_gamma   90.00
#
_symmetry.space_group_name_H-M   'P 1'
#
loop_
_entity.id
_entity.type
_entity.pdbx_description
1 polymer ?
#
loop_
_entity_poly.entity_id
_entity_poly.type
_entity_poly.pdbx_seq_one_letter_code
_entity_poly.pdbx_strand_id
1 'polypeptide(L)' 'MKADWGHSSNIVGVELCQMAGVKHLVLFHHEPSSDDAAIEAVLRDTRRLEELTRGARSLRVSAAYDGLEIDL' A
#
# COMPACT_ATOMS: atom_id res chain seq x y z
N MET A 1 -7.42 4.22 15.06
CA MET A 1 -6.60 4.68 13.93
C MET A 1 -6.31 6.14 14.17
N LYS A 2 -5.04 6.55 14.32
CA LYS A 2 -4.68 7.98 14.37
C LYS A 2 -4.83 8.56 12.96
N ALA A 3 -6.06 8.77 12.51
CA ALA A 3 -6.34 9.56 11.30
C ALA A 3 -5.92 11.04 11.50
N ASP A 4 -5.69 11.43 12.76
CA ASP A 4 -5.65 12.82 13.19
C ASP A 4 -4.27 13.48 13.02
N TRP A 5 -3.26 12.75 12.56
CA TRP A 5 -1.87 13.24 12.40
C TRP A 5 -1.43 13.36 10.93
N GLY A 6 -2.37 13.24 9.98
CA GLY A 6 -2.07 13.35 8.55
C GLY A 6 -1.59 12.04 7.89
N HIS A 7 -1.75 10.90 8.55
CA HIS A 7 -1.50 9.59 7.95
C HIS A 7 -2.54 9.27 6.86
N SER A 8 -2.05 8.86 5.68
CA SER A 8 -2.90 8.29 4.63
C SER A 8 -3.25 6.83 4.94
N SER A 9 -4.36 6.35 4.38
CA SER A 9 -4.69 4.93 4.42
C SER A 9 -4.22 4.22 3.15
N ASN A 10 -3.99 2.91 3.26
CA ASN A 10 -3.76 2.04 2.12
C ASN A 10 -4.88 2.13 1.05
N ILE A 11 -6.12 2.37 1.49
CA ILE A 11 -7.28 2.55 0.61
C ILE A 11 -7.07 3.75 -0.33
N VAL A 12 -6.74 4.91 0.25
CA VAL A 12 -6.49 6.14 -0.52
C VAL A 12 -5.29 5.94 -1.45
N GLY A 13 -4.25 5.24 -0.99
CA GLY A 13 -3.09 4.90 -1.82
C GLY A 13 -3.45 4.10 -3.08
N VAL A 14 -4.29 3.07 -2.95
CA VAL A 14 -4.76 2.26 -4.09
C VAL A 14 -5.61 3.10 -5.04
N GLU A 15 -6.58 3.85 -4.52
CA GLU A 15 -7.48 4.68 -5.32
C GLU A 15 -6.72 5.69 -6.18
N LEU A 16 -5.82 6.46 -5.55
CA LEU A 16 -5.00 7.45 -6.25
C LEU A 16 -4.11 6.80 -7.32
N CYS A 17 -3.47 5.67 -7.01
CA CYS A 17 -2.63 4.97 -7.96
C CYS A 17 -3.41 4.43 -9.16
N GLN A 18 -4.61 3.88 -8.93
CA GLN A 18 -5.48 3.40 -10.00
C GLN A 18 -5.97 4.56 -10.88
N MET A 19 -6.38 5.68 -10.28
CA MET A 19 -6.79 6.89 -11.00
C MET A 19 -5.66 7.47 -11.86
N ALA A 20 -4.43 7.49 -11.33
CA ALA A 20 -3.26 8.00 -12.03
C ALA A 20 -2.64 6.99 -13.02
N GLY A 21 -3.11 5.74 -13.05
CA GLY A 21 -2.55 4.69 -13.90
C GLY A 21 -1.12 4.29 -13.51
N VAL A 22 -0.79 4.38 -12.22
CA VAL A 22 0.50 3.98 -11.64
C VAL A 22 0.71 2.48 -11.79
N LYS A 23 1.97 2.07 -12.00
CA LYS A 23 2.33 0.65 -12.18
C LYS A 23 2.64 -0.06 -10.85
N HIS A 24 3.18 0.66 -9.87
CA HIS A 24 3.64 0.09 -8.60
C HIS A 24 3.39 1.06 -7.44
N LEU A 25 2.59 0.62 -6.46
CA LEU A 25 2.42 1.24 -5.15
C LEU A 25 3.31 0.53 -4.13
N VAL A 26 4.12 1.29 -3.40
CA VAL A 26 4.96 0.80 -2.31
C VAL A 26 4.49 1.45 -1.01
N LEU A 27 3.98 0.66 -0.08
CA LEU A 27 3.56 1.10 1.24
C LEU A 27 4.80 1.26 2.14
N PHE A 28 4.95 2.42 2.76
CA PHE A 28 6.04 2.73 3.69
C PHE A 28 5.49 3.54 4.88
N HIS A 29 6.36 3.83 5.85
CA HIS A 29 5.98 4.54 7.08
C HIS A 29 4.93 3.75 7.89
N HIS A 30 5.20 2.45 8.06
CA HIS A 30 4.40 1.54 8.88
C HIS A 30 4.30 2.08 10.31
N GLU A 31 3.20 1.78 10.99
CA GLU A 31 3.02 2.14 12.40
C GLU A 31 4.15 1.51 13.22
N PRO A 32 4.96 2.29 13.99
CA PRO A 32 6.10 1.76 14.72
C PRO A 32 5.77 0.65 15.72
N SER A 33 4.52 0.55 16.18
CA SER A 33 4.05 -0.52 17.06
C SER A 33 3.57 -1.78 16.32
N SER A 34 3.52 -1.78 14.99
CA SER A 34 3.15 -2.95 14.20
C SER A 34 4.28 -3.96 14.15
N ASP A 35 3.95 -5.22 14.39
CA ASP A 35 4.84 -6.34 14.11
C ASP A 35 4.74 -6.76 12.63
N ASP A 36 5.60 -7.71 12.22
CA ASP A 36 5.64 -8.20 10.85
C ASP A 36 4.31 -8.79 10.40
N ALA A 37 3.57 -9.45 11.30
CA ALA A 37 2.28 -10.05 10.99
C ALA A 37 1.21 -8.98 10.71
N ALA A 38 1.24 -7.88 11.44
CA ALA A 38 0.38 -6.72 11.20
C ALA A 38 0.71 -6.05 9.87
N ILE A 39 2.00 -5.86 9.54
CA ILE A 39 2.42 -5.28 8.26
C ILE A 39 1.99 -6.18 7.09
N GLU A 40 2.19 -7.49 7.19
CA GLU A 40 1.77 -8.46 6.17
C GLU A 40 0.25 -8.49 6.00
N ALA A 41 -0.51 -8.39 7.10
CA ALA A 41 -1.96 -8.28 7.04
C ALA A 41 -2.41 -7.03 6.26
N VAL A 42 -1.80 -5.86 6.52
CA VAL A 42 -2.07 -4.64 5.75
C VAL A 42 -1.71 -4.82 4.28
N LEU A 43 -0.57 -5.44 3.96
CA LEU A 43 -0.17 -5.69 2.58
C LEU A 43 -1.18 -6.59 1.85
N ARG A 44 -1.58 -7.71 2.48
CA ARG A 44 -2.58 -8.63 1.94
C ARG A 44 -3.92 -7.93 1.70
N ASP A 45 -4.39 -7.17 2.68
CA ASP A 45 -5.68 -6.48 2.59
C ASP A 45 -5.64 -5.38 1.51
N THR A 46 -4.49 -4.72 1.32
CA THR A 46 -4.28 -3.72 0.25
C THR A 46 -4.27 -4.36 -1.13
N ARG A 47 -3.60 -5.51 -1.30
CA ARG A 47 -3.64 -6.29 -2.55
C ARG A 47 -5.06 -6.75 -2.84
N ARG A 48 -5.79 -7.18 -1.81
CA ARG A 48 -7.18 -7.60 -1.98
C ARG A 48 -8.08 -6.45 -2.41
N LEU A 49 -7.88 -5.25 -1.84
CA LEU A 49 -8.57 -4.05 -2.27
C LEU A 49 -8.27 -3.74 -3.74
N GLU A 50 -6.99 -3.75 -4.14
CA GLU A 50 -6.58 -3.56 -5.53
C GLU A 50 -7.33 -4.51 -6.46
N GLU A 51 -7.35 -5.81 -6.16
CA GLU A 51 -8.03 -6.81 -6.98
C GLU A 51 -9.53 -6.55 -7.12
N LEU A 52 -10.18 -6.08 -6.04
CA LEU A 52 -11.61 -5.82 -6.00
C LEU A 52 -12.00 -4.54 -6.74
N THR A 53 -11.13 -3.53 -6.75
CA THR A 53 -11.42 -2.21 -7.31
C THR A 53 -10.74 -1.94 -8.65
N ARG A 54 -9.80 -2.79 -9.09
CA ARG A 54 -9.01 -2.53 -10.29
C ARG A 54 -9.88 -2.38 -11.53
N GLY A 55 -9.49 -1.43 -12.37
CA GLY A 55 -9.99 -1.32 -13.74
C GLY A 55 -9.22 -2.24 -14.69
N ALA A 56 -8.92 -1.72 -15.89
CA ALA A 56 -8.25 -2.49 -16.94
C ALA A 56 -6.76 -2.81 -16.67
N ARG A 57 -6.12 -2.11 -15.72
CA ARG A 57 -4.69 -2.25 -15.42
C ARG A 57 -4.52 -2.73 -13.99
N SER A 58 -3.64 -3.70 -13.80
CA SER A 58 -3.21 -4.11 -12.47
C SER A 58 -2.24 -3.09 -11.87
N LEU A 59 -2.33 -2.92 -10.56
CA LEU A 59 -1.39 -2.15 -9.76
C LEU A 59 -0.57 -3.12 -8.91
N ARG A 60 0.76 -3.16 -9.11
CA ARG A 60 1.64 -3.92 -8.22
C ARG A 60 1.64 -3.26 -6.84
N VAL A 61 1.46 -4.03 -5.77
CA VAL A 61 1.53 -3.52 -4.39
C VAL A 61 2.59 -4.27 -3.58
N SER A 62 3.49 -3.49 -2.94
CA SER A 62 4.55 -3.97 -2.04
C SER A 62 4.50 -3.22 -0.71
N ALA A 63 5.02 -3.82 0.35
CA ALA A 63 5.41 -3.11 1.57
C ALA A 63 6.93 -2.94 1.58
N ALA A 64 7.40 -1.72 1.83
CA ALA A 64 8.82 -1.44 2.01
C ALA A 64 9.31 -2.00 3.34
N TYR A 65 10.60 -2.35 3.36
CA TYR A 65 11.37 -2.74 4.54
C TYR A 65 12.78 -2.17 4.40
N ASP A 66 13.50 -2.05 5.51
CA ASP A 66 14.84 -1.50 5.52
C ASP A 66 15.77 -2.31 4.60
N GLY A 67 16.44 -1.61 3.68
CA GLY A 67 17.31 -2.23 2.67
C GLY A 67 16.59 -2.71 1.40
N LEU A 68 15.29 -2.48 1.24
CA LEU A 68 14.61 -2.71 -0.05
C LEU A 68 15.12 -1.72 -1.10
N GLU A 69 15.62 -2.25 -2.22
CA GLU A 69 15.97 -1.49 -3.42
C GLU A 69 14.97 -1.79 -4.56
N ILE A 70 14.63 -0.76 -5.35
CA ILE A 70 13.70 -0.87 -6.49
C ILE A 70 14.34 -0.20 -7.71
N ASP A 71 14.53 -0.98 -8.76
CA ASP A 71 14.93 -0.47 -10.07
C ASP A 71 13.75 0.22 -10.78
N LEU A 72 14.02 1.35 -11.43
CA LEU A 72 13.02 2.18 -12.11
C LEU A 72 13.05 2.03 -13.63
#